data_AF-A0A1A2NBN1-F1
#
_entry.id   AF-A0A1A2NBN1-F1
#
_cell.length_a   1.000
_cell.length_b   1.000
_cell.length_c   1.000
_cell.angle_alpha   90.00
_cell.angle_beta   90.00
_cell.angle_gamma   90.00
#
_symmetry.space_group_name_H-M   'P 1'
#
loop_
_entity.id
_entity.type
_entity.pdbx_description
1 polymer ?
#
loop_
_entity_poly.entity_id
_entity_poly.type
_entity_poly.pdbx_seq_one_letter_code
_entity_poly.pdbx_strand_id
1 'polypeptide(L)' 'MADVHGEVACPPLAQLEVNLALEFFVRRIDSPKLVVDPPPYRHNQVFRGPRHLWMDFAAVAD' A
#
# COMPACT_ATOMS: atom_id res chain seq x y z
N MET A 1 -19.48 25.84 20.30
CA MET A 1 -18.15 25.22 20.21
C MET A 1 -18.32 23.77 19.77
N ALA A 2 -18.62 23.56 18.49
CA ALA A 2 -18.53 22.25 17.87
C ALA A 2 -17.18 22.24 17.14
N ASP A 3 -16.34 21.28 17.50
CA ASP A 3 -15.06 21.02 16.85
C ASP A 3 -15.32 20.63 15.39
N VAL A 4 -15.01 21.54 14.45
CA VAL A 4 -15.12 21.28 13.01
C VAL A 4 -13.77 20.78 12.54
N HIS A 5 -13.40 19.58 12.98
CA HIS A 5 -12.48 18.74 12.23
C HIS A 5 -13.33 17.81 11.38
N GLY A 6 -13.66 18.27 10.17
CA GLY A 6 -14.34 17.47 9.16
C GLY A 6 -13.55 16.17 8.97
N GLU A 7 -14.16 15.05 9.34
CA GLU A 7 -13.59 13.73 9.22
C GLU A 7 -13.44 13.41 7.72
N VAL A 8 -12.23 13.59 7.19
CA VAL A 8 -11.90 13.14 5.84
C VAL A 8 -11.71 11.63 5.91
N ALA A 9 -12.82 10.91 5.91
CA ALA A 9 -12.79 9.46 5.77
C ALA A 9 -12.35 9.09 4.35
N CYS A 10 -11.54 8.04 4.23
CA CYS A 10 -11.22 7.46 2.94
C CYS A 10 -12.53 7.02 2.26
N PRO A 11 -12.76 7.35 0.97
CA PRO A 11 -13.93 6.84 0.26
C PRO A 11 -14.01 5.31 0.36
N PRO A 12 -15.20 4.73 0.59
CA PRO A 12 -15.34 3.31 0.92
C PRO A 12 -14.80 2.38 -0.17
N LEU A 13 -14.84 2.83 -1.43
CA LEU A 13 -14.29 2.07 -2.56
C LEU A 13 -12.76 1.92 -2.46
N ALA A 14 -12.03 2.99 -2.16
CA ALA A 14 -10.58 2.95 -2.06
C ALA A 14 -10.12 2.00 -0.93
N GLN A 15 -10.86 1.99 0.19
CA GLN A 15 -10.60 1.04 1.26
C GLN A 15 -10.85 -0.41 0.83
N LEU A 16 -11.94 -0.68 0.12
CA LEU A 16 -12.26 -2.01 -0.39
C LEU A 16 -11.22 -2.51 -1.40
N GLU A 17 -10.81 -1.66 -2.35
CA GLU A 17 -9.80 -1.98 -3.36
C GLU A 17 -8.47 -2.40 -2.72
N VAL A 18 -8.01 -1.63 -1.73
CA VAL A 18 -6.76 -1.93 -1.01
C VAL A 18 -6.88 -3.23 -0.23
N ASN A 19 -7.99 -3.43 0.49
CA ASN A 19 -8.19 -4.66 1.26
C ASN A 19 -8.21 -5.89 0.34
N LEU A 20 -8.93 -5.83 -0.78
CA LEU A 20 -9.04 -6.94 -1.72
C LEU A 20 -7.69 -7.23 -2.41
N ALA A 21 -7.00 -6.19 -2.88
CA ALA A 21 -5.70 -6.34 -3.54
C ALA A 21 -4.66 -6.93 -2.58
N LEU A 22 -4.59 -6.45 -1.33
CA LEU A 22 -3.66 -6.97 -0.34
C LEU A 22 -4.00 -8.39 0.11
N GLU A 23 -5.29 -8.71 0.28
CA GLU A 23 -5.71 -10.07 0.63
C GLU A 23 -5.25 -11.07 -0.43
N PHE A 24 -5.54 -10.81 -1.71
CA PHE A 24 -5.11 -11.71 -2.79
C PHE A 24 -3.60 -11.75 -2.95
N PHE A 25 -2.92 -10.61 -2.80
CA PHE A 25 -1.46 -10.55 -2.89
C PHE A 25 -0.80 -11.45 -1.84
N VAL A 26 -1.17 -11.30 -0.56
CA VAL A 26 -0.56 -12.07 0.54
C VAL A 26 -0.86 -13.57 0.43
N ARG A 27 -2.03 -13.94 -0.11
CA ARG A 27 -2.40 -15.35 -0.29
C ARG A 27 -1.68 -16.02 -1.46
N ARG A 28 -1.27 -15.26 -2.47
CA ARG A 28 -0.70 -15.80 -3.71
C ARG A 28 0.81 -15.70 -3.80
N ILE A 29 1.41 -14.67 -3.21
CA ILE A 29 2.84 -14.43 -3.34
C ILE A 29 3.58 -15.12 -2.19
N ASP A 30 4.42 -16.10 -2.52
CA ASP A 30 5.24 -16.79 -1.54
C ASP A 30 6.52 -16.02 -1.24
N SER A 31 6.80 -15.87 0.05
CA SER A 31 8.03 -15.28 0.60
C SER A 31 8.42 -13.91 -0.02
N PRO A 32 7.50 -12.92 -0.11
CA PRO A 32 7.81 -11.63 -0.70
C PRO A 32 8.85 -10.87 0.12
N LYS A 33 9.84 -10.28 -0.55
CA LYS A 33 10.90 -9.46 0.08
C LYS A 33 11.13 -8.20 -0.72
N LEU A 34 11.44 -7.11 -0.02
CA LEU A 34 11.88 -5.88 -0.68
C LEU A 34 13.27 -6.07 -1.27
N VAL A 35 13.44 -5.71 -2.53
CA VAL A 35 14.77 -5.71 -3.19
C VAL A 35 15.66 -4.64 -2.55
N VAL A 36 15.08 -3.52 -2.13
CA VAL A 36 15.75 -2.44 -1.40
C VAL A 36 14.89 -2.04 -0.22
N ASP A 37 15.49 -2.06 0.97
CA ASP A 37 14.84 -1.70 2.24
C ASP A 37 15.74 -0.73 3.04
N PRO A 38 15.32 0.54 3.27
CA PRO A 38 14.02 1.12 2.92
C PRO A 38 13.90 1.44 1.41
N PRO A 39 12.70 1.32 0.83
CA PRO A 39 12.49 1.66 -0.56
C PRO A 39 12.65 3.17 -0.79
N PRO A 40 13.04 3.61 -1.99
CA PRO A 40 13.20 5.03 -2.28
C PRO A 40 11.86 5.77 -2.25
N TYR A 41 11.72 6.67 -1.28
CA TYR A 41 10.55 7.55 -1.13
C TYR A 41 10.60 8.73 -2.09
N ARG A 42 9.41 9.23 -2.46
CA ARG A 42 9.31 10.49 -3.20
C ARG A 42 9.76 11.65 -2.31
N HIS A 43 10.51 12.58 -2.89
CA HIS A 43 10.97 13.80 -2.21
C HIS A 43 9.83 14.80 -1.93
N ASN A 44 8.72 14.75 -2.70
CA ASN A 44 7.59 15.65 -2.55
C ASN A 44 6.76 15.33 -1.29
N GLN A 45 6.32 16.37 -0.58
CA GLN A 45 5.54 16.25 0.64
C GLN A 45 4.02 16.11 0.44
N VAL A 46 3.51 16.52 -0.73
CA VAL A 46 2.07 16.50 -1.04
C VAL A 46 1.55 15.07 -1.21
N PHE A 47 2.32 14.20 -1.88
CA PHE A 47 2.00 12.78 -2.03
C PHE A 47 3.10 11.92 -1.41
N ARG A 48 2.78 11.31 -0.27
CA ARG A 48 3.68 10.37 0.41
C ARG A 48 3.69 9.02 -0.30
N GLY A 49 4.80 8.29 -0.12
CA GLY A 49 4.95 6.89 -0.53
C GLY A 49 6.21 6.62 -1.36
N PRO A 50 6.57 5.33 -1.53
CA PRO A 50 7.63 4.90 -2.43
C PRO A 50 7.34 5.33 -3.87
N ARG A 51 8.38 5.69 -4.63
CA ARG A 51 8.23 5.94 -6.08
C ARG A 51 8.00 4.62 -6.83
N HIS A 52 8.77 3.61 -6.45
CA HIS A 52 8.69 2.24 -6.92
C HIS A 52 8.93 1.32 -5.72
N LEU A 53 8.24 0.19 -5.68
CA LEU A 53 8.39 -0.82 -4.64
C LEU A 53 8.76 -2.14 -5.30
N TRP A 54 10.05 -2.34 -5.52
CA TRP A 54 10.56 -3.57 -6.12
C TRP A 54 10.53 -4.70 -5.10
N MET A 55 9.93 -5.82 -5.49
CA MET A 55 9.81 -7.01 -4.66
C MET A 55 10.38 -8.22 -5.39
N ASP A 56 11.10 -9.04 -4.63
CA ASP A 56 11.44 -10.41 -5.00
C ASP A 56 10.44 -11.37 -4.34
N PHE A 57 10.22 -12.53 -4.95
CA PHE A 57 9.30 -13.55 -4.44
C PHE A 57 9.71 -14.94 -4.90
N ALA A 58 9.39 -15.96 -4.10
CA ALA A 58 9.75 -17.34 -4.41
C ALA A 58 8.86 -17.95 -5.51
N ALA A 59 7.55 -17.70 -5.44
CA ALA A 59 6.57 -18.18 -6.40
C ALA A 59 5.27 -17.37 -6.36
N VAL A 60 4.44 -17.54 -7.39
CA VAL A 60 3.05 -17.07 -7.43
C VAL A 60 2.14 -18.29 -7.48
N ALA A 61 1.25 -18.42 -6.50
CA ALA A 61 0.21 -19.45 -6.49
C ALA A 61 -0.97 -19.08 -7.40
N ASP A 62 -1.62 -20.12 -7.94
CA ASP A 62 -2.80 -20.01 -8.82
C ASP A 62 -4.06 -19.53 -8.11
#